data_AF-A0A0X8JP21-F1
#
_entry.id   AF-A0A0X8JP21-F1
#
_cell.length_a   1.000
_cell.length_b   1.000
_cell.length_c   1.000
_cell.angle_alpha   90.00
_cell.angle_beta   90.00
_cell.angle_gamma   90.00
#
_symmetry.space_group_name_H-M   'P 1'
#
loop_
_entity.id
_entity.type
_entity.pdbx_description
1 polymer ?
#
loop_
_entity_poly.entity_id
_entity_poly.type
_entity_poly.pdbx_seq_one_letter_code
_entity_poly.pdbx_strand_id
1 'polypeptide(L)'
;MKRNGKIFSPVFLPVYFFALAILAGAALLHSPPARAEQGVFWLDGFSHAVSAFCNAGFALYPGSMTRYADNFSVNIVLMTLIICGGLGFYVLVGLPGFFRRAGQQRETF
;
A
#
# COMPACT_ATOMS: atom_id res chain seq x y z
N MET A 1 18.06 -13.47 33.79
CA MET A 1 17.41 -12.37 33.04
C MET A 1 16.75 -12.96 31.80
N LYS A 2 15.40 -12.97 31.77
CA LYS A 2 14.56 -13.80 30.89
C LYS A 2 14.56 -13.27 29.45
N ARG A 3 15.25 -13.93 28.51
CA ARG A 3 15.11 -13.71 27.05
C ARG A 3 13.74 -14.22 26.59
N ASN A 4 12.69 -13.48 26.91
CA ASN A 4 11.33 -13.73 26.44
C ASN A 4 10.97 -12.68 25.39
N GLY A 5 10.85 -13.12 24.14
CA GLY A 5 10.41 -12.27 23.03
C GLY A 5 10.68 -12.89 21.66
N LYS A 6 10.21 -14.11 21.41
CA LYS A 6 10.24 -14.77 20.08
C LYS A 6 9.28 -14.09 19.06
N ILE A 7 9.21 -12.76 19.04
CA ILE A 7 8.32 -11.97 18.18
C ILE A 7 9.09 -10.93 17.35
N PHE A 8 10.31 -10.58 17.74
CA PHE A 8 11.10 -9.53 17.07
C PHE A 8 12.26 -10.13 16.28
N SER A 9 11.98 -10.96 15.27
CA SER A 9 12.97 -11.18 14.22
C SER A 9 12.80 -10.06 13.17
N PRO A 10 13.91 -9.47 12.67
CA PRO A 10 13.85 -8.41 11.64
C PRO A 10 13.19 -8.89 10.32
N VAL A 11 12.91 -10.20 10.22
CA VAL A 11 12.28 -10.88 9.09
C VAL A 11 10.75 -10.69 9.07
N PHE A 12 10.09 -10.59 10.23
CA PHE A 12 8.62 -10.42 10.29
C PHE A 12 8.18 -8.95 10.24
N LEU A 13 9.10 -8.01 10.46
CA LEU A 13 8.84 -6.57 10.39
C LEU A 13 8.22 -6.10 9.06
N PRO A 14 8.75 -6.50 7.88
CA PRO A 14 8.09 -6.20 6.61
C PRO A 14 6.68 -6.78 6.56
N VAL A 15 6.46 -8.01 7.00
CA VAL A 15 5.14 -8.69 6.95
C VAL A 15 4.07 -7.87 7.66
N TYR A 16 4.37 -7.35 8.85
CA TYR A 16 3.45 -6.47 9.58
C TYR A 16 3.22 -5.13 8.87
N PHE A 17 4.25 -4.54 8.26
CA PHE A 17 4.12 -3.32 7.47
C PHE A 17 3.23 -3.53 6.24
N PHE A 18 3.45 -4.61 5.49
CA PHE A 18 2.66 -4.99 4.33
C PHE A 18 1.19 -5.24 4.71
N ALA A 19 0.93 -5.96 5.81
CA ALA A 19 -0.42 -6.21 6.31
C ALA A 19 -1.14 -4.92 6.74
N LEU A 20 -0.46 -4.02 7.47
CA LEU A 20 -1.04 -2.74 7.88
C LEU A 20 -1.33 -1.82 6.69
N ALA A 21 -0.46 -1.78 5.68
CA ALA A 21 -0.67 -1.00 4.47
C ALA A 21 -1.90 -1.47 3.69
N ILE A 22 -2.09 -2.79 3.56
CA ILE A 22 -3.28 -3.37 2.93
C ILE A 22 -4.54 -3.01 3.72
N LEU A 23 -4.52 -3.17 5.05
CA LEU A 23 -5.66 -2.86 5.92
C LEU A 23 -6.01 -1.36 5.87
N ALA A 24 -5.01 -0.48 5.88
CA ALA A 24 -5.20 0.95 5.74
C ALA A 24 -5.76 1.33 4.36
N GLY A 25 -5.25 0.72 3.28
CA GLY A 25 -5.76 0.89 1.93
C GLY A 25 -7.21 0.44 1.81
N ALA A 26 -7.55 -0.73 2.34
CA ALA A 26 -8.93 -1.25 2.36
C ALA A 26 -9.88 -0.34 3.17
N ALA A 27 -9.42 0.21 4.29
CA ALA A 27 -10.19 1.18 5.08
C ALA A 27 -10.38 2.52 4.35
N LEU A 28 -9.36 2.99 3.61
CA LEU A 28 -9.45 4.19 2.77
C LEU A 28 -10.41 4.00 1.59
N LEU A 29 -10.38 2.85 0.93
CA LEU A 29 -11.37 2.47 -0.08
C LEU A 29 -12.79 2.33 0.50
N HIS A 30 -12.92 2.07 1.80
CA HIS A 30 -14.20 2.06 2.48
C HIS A 30 -14.75 3.47 2.78
N SER A 31 -13.94 4.53 2.67
CA SER A 31 -14.39 5.89 2.98
C SER A 31 -15.57 6.33 2.08
N PRO A 32 -16.52 7.13 2.61
CA PRO A 32 -17.75 7.52 1.92
C PRO A 32 -17.60 8.09 0.48
N PRO A 33 -16.55 8.84 0.10
CA PRO A 33 -16.43 9.32 -1.28
C PRO A 33 -16.19 8.20 -2.31
N ALA A 34 -15.63 7.04 -1.92
CA ALA A 34 -15.46 5.89 -2.81
C ALA A 34 -16.70 4.97 -2.85
N ARG A 35 -17.52 5.00 -1.78
CA ARG A 35 -18.76 4.21 -1.70
C ARG A 35 -19.96 4.84 -2.41
N ALA A 36 -20.05 6.18 -2.39
CA ALA A 36 -21.22 6.92 -2.85
C ALA A 36 -21.51 6.73 -4.35
N GLU A 37 -20.47 6.55 -5.15
CA GLU A 37 -20.58 6.59 -6.60
C GLU A 37 -20.94 5.22 -7.23
N GLN A 38 -20.54 4.07 -6.64
CA GLN A 38 -20.58 2.78 -7.38
C GLN A 38 -20.93 1.50 -6.60
N GLY A 39 -21.29 1.57 -5.31
CA GLY A 39 -21.77 0.40 -4.57
C GLY A 39 -20.70 -0.69 -4.35
N VAL A 40 -19.48 -0.28 -4.02
CA VAL A 40 -18.36 -1.19 -3.74
C VAL A 40 -18.67 -1.97 -2.45
N PHE A 41 -18.82 -3.30 -2.56
CA PHE A 41 -18.95 -4.15 -1.39
C PHE A 41 -17.59 -4.24 -0.66
N TRP A 42 -17.63 -4.46 0.65
CA TRP A 42 -16.42 -4.52 1.50
C TRP A 42 -15.37 -5.52 1.00
N LEU A 43 -15.83 -6.64 0.43
CA LEU A 43 -14.98 -7.71 -0.10
C LEU A 43 -14.27 -7.30 -1.41
N ASP A 44 -14.94 -6.51 -2.25
CA ASP A 44 -14.39 -6.05 -3.54
C ASP A 44 -13.22 -5.10 -3.31
N GLY A 45 -13.40 -4.12 -2.41
CA GLY A 45 -12.36 -3.16 -2.06
C GLY A 45 -11.13 -3.83 -1.43
N PHE A 46 -11.34 -4.84 -0.59
CA PHE A 46 -10.25 -5.62 0.00
C PHE A 46 -9.50 -6.44 -1.05
N SER A 47 -10.22 -7.16 -1.92
CA SER A 47 -9.59 -7.97 -2.97
C SER A 47 -8.79 -7.12 -3.96
N HIS A 48 -9.32 -5.97 -4.35
CA HIS A 48 -8.62 -5.02 -5.22
C HIS A 48 -7.41 -4.38 -4.53
N ALA A 49 -7.50 -4.04 -3.24
CA ALA A 49 -6.36 -3.52 -2.48
C ALA A 49 -5.22 -4.55 -2.37
N VAL A 50 -5.54 -5.80 -2.02
CA VAL A 50 -4.55 -6.89 -1.96
C VAL A 50 -3.93 -7.13 -3.33
N SER A 51 -4.75 -7.21 -4.38
CA SER A 51 -4.30 -7.43 -5.76
C SER A 51 -3.37 -6.30 -6.24
N ALA A 52 -3.74 -5.04 -6.00
CA ALA A 52 -2.95 -3.87 -6.39
C ALA A 52 -1.61 -3.81 -5.65
N PHE A 53 -1.62 -4.07 -4.35
CA PHE A 53 -0.43 -4.03 -3.52
C PHE A 53 0.55 -5.18 -3.81
N CYS A 54 0.02 -6.38 -4.09
CA CYS A 54 0.84 -7.50 -4.56
C CYS A 54 1.18 -7.41 -6.06
N ASN A 55 0.72 -6.37 -6.77
CA ASN A 55 0.81 -6.22 -8.22
C ASN A 55 0.35 -7.50 -8.98
N ALA A 56 -0.71 -8.13 -8.48
CA ALA A 56 -1.21 -9.41 -8.99
C ALA A 56 -2.06 -9.24 -10.26
N GLY A 57 -2.67 -8.07 -10.46
CA GLY A 57 -3.48 -7.77 -11.65
C GLY A 57 -4.86 -8.43 -11.70
N PHE A 58 -5.30 -9.09 -10.61
CA PHE A 58 -6.61 -9.72 -10.52
C PHE A 58 -7.72 -8.70 -10.20
N ALA A 59 -8.87 -8.89 -10.83
CA ALA A 59 -10.09 -8.14 -10.60
C ALA A 59 -11.28 -9.09 -10.41
N LEU A 60 -12.23 -8.74 -9.54
CA LEU A 60 -13.38 -9.60 -9.22
C LEU A 60 -14.43 -9.66 -10.35
N TYR A 61 -14.48 -8.64 -11.20
CA TYR A 61 -15.53 -8.47 -12.21
C TYR A 61 -14.98 -8.53 -13.65
N PRO A 62 -15.76 -9.06 -14.60
CA PRO A 62 -15.45 -8.95 -16.02
C PRO A 62 -15.52 -7.46 -16.43
N GLY A 63 -14.42 -6.95 -16.98
CA GLY A 63 -14.22 -5.50 -17.19
C GLY A 63 -13.24 -4.86 -16.21
N SER A 64 -12.58 -5.64 -15.34
CA SER A 64 -11.49 -5.18 -14.49
C SER A 64 -11.86 -3.94 -13.65
N MET A 65 -10.99 -2.94 -13.62
CA MET A 65 -11.21 -1.68 -12.91
C MET A 65 -11.82 -0.58 -13.79
N THR A 66 -12.26 -0.89 -15.01
CA THR A 66 -12.81 0.11 -15.94
C THR A 66 -14.05 0.81 -15.38
N ARG A 67 -14.80 0.12 -14.51
CA ARG A 67 -15.91 0.72 -13.75
C ARG A 67 -15.43 1.87 -12.84
N TYR A 68 -14.24 1.74 -12.25
CA TYR A 68 -13.66 2.72 -11.32
C TYR A 68 -12.81 3.80 -12.02
N ALA A 69 -12.78 3.84 -13.36
CA ALA A 69 -11.91 4.75 -14.11
C ALA A 69 -12.16 6.24 -13.81
N ASP A 70 -13.42 6.63 -13.60
CA ASP A 70 -13.80 8.02 -13.28
C ASP A 70 -13.66 8.35 -11.79
N ASN A 71 -13.37 7.36 -10.93
CA ASN A 71 -13.26 7.55 -9.48
C ASN A 71 -11.84 7.93 -9.08
N PHE A 72 -11.59 9.23 -8.98
CA PHE A 72 -10.28 9.78 -8.60
C PHE A 72 -9.75 9.21 -7.27
N SER A 73 -10.61 9.09 -6.25
CA SER A 73 -10.25 8.55 -4.93
C SER A 73 -9.76 7.10 -5.00
N VAL A 74 -10.45 6.25 -5.78
CA VAL A 74 -10.09 4.84 -5.93
C VAL A 74 -8.76 4.72 -6.67
N ASN A 75 -8.58 5.50 -7.74
CA ASN A 75 -7.38 5.44 -8.55
C ASN A 75 -6.13 5.88 -7.77
N ILE A 76 -6.20 6.96 -6.97
CA ILE A 76 -5.09 7.38 -6.10
C ILE A 76 -4.68 6.28 -5.13
N VAL A 77 -5.64 5.64 -4.47
CA VAL A 77 -5.34 4.59 -3.50
C VAL A 77 -4.68 3.41 -4.19
N LEU A 78 -5.19 2.97 -5.34
CA LEU A 78 -4.61 1.88 -6.12
C LEU A 78 -3.19 2.20 -6.62
N MET A 79 -2.97 3.39 -7.18
CA MET A 79 -1.65 3.82 -7.64
C MET A 79 -0.64 3.83 -6.49
N THR A 80 -1.05 4.33 -5.32
CA THR A 80 -0.21 4.35 -4.13
C THR A 80 0.12 2.94 -3.65
N LEU A 81 -0.86 2.04 -3.64
CA LEU A 81 -0.65 0.64 -3.27
C LEU A 81 0.29 -0.09 -4.25
N ILE A 82 0.14 0.12 -5.55
CA ILE A 82 1.01 -0.48 -6.58
C ILE A 82 2.45 0.00 -6.42
N ILE A 83 2.66 1.32 -6.25
CA ILE A 83 4.00 1.90 -6.07
C ILE A 83 4.63 1.40 -4.77
N CYS A 84 3.89 1.43 -3.65
CA CYS A 84 4.38 0.94 -2.36
C CYS A 84 4.70 -0.56 -2.38
N GLY A 85 3.88 -1.36 -3.06
CA GLY A 85 4.10 -2.79 -3.26
C GLY A 85 5.33 -3.09 -4.12
N GLY A 86 5.50 -2.36 -5.23
CA GLY A 86 6.60 -2.54 -6.18
C GLY A 86 7.97 -2.06 -5.67
N LEU A 87 8.02 -1.02 -4.84
CA LEU A 87 9.27 -0.53 -4.24
C LEU A 87 9.81 -1.47 -3.16
N GLY A 88 8.93 -2.15 -2.43
CA GLY A 88 9.29 -3.04 -1.34
C GLY A 88 9.77 -2.33 -0.06
N PHE A 89 9.69 -3.04 1.07
CA PHE A 89 9.94 -2.49 2.41
C PHE A 89 11.35 -1.90 2.59
N TYR A 90 12.38 -2.57 2.04
CA TYR A 90 13.77 -2.14 2.22
C TYR A 90 14.05 -0.78 1.57
N VAL A 91 13.45 -0.52 0.40
CA VAL A 91 13.57 0.78 -0.27
C VAL A 91 12.83 1.85 0.51
N LEU A 92 11.59 1.56 0.96
CA LEU A 92 10.78 2.51 1.74
C LEU A 92 11.45 2.93 3.06
N VAL A 93 12.10 1.99 3.77
CA VAL A 93 12.83 2.29 5.02
C VAL A 93 14.14 3.03 4.75
N GLY A 94 14.81 2.74 3.64
CA GLY A 94 16.06 3.42 3.24
C GLY A 94 15.84 4.83 2.68
N LEU A 95 14.66 5.12 2.14
CA LEU A 95 14.34 6.35 1.43
C LEU A 95 14.56 7.65 2.26
N PRO A 96 14.13 7.74 3.54
CA PRO A 96 14.37 8.93 4.35
C PRO A 96 15.85 9.20 4.61
N GLY A 97 16.67 8.14 4.71
CA GLY A 97 18.12 8.24 4.88
C GLY A 97 18.83 8.68 3.59
N PHE A 98 18.31 8.26 2.44
CA PHE A 98 18.79 8.69 1.13
C PHE A 98 18.57 10.20 0.89
N PHE A 99 17.35 10.69 1.15
CA PHE A 99 17.04 12.12 0.98
C PHE A 99 17.88 13.02 1.92
N ARG A 100 18.14 12.57 3.15
CA ARG A 100 19.01 13.29 4.08
C ARG A 100 20.46 13.43 3.58
N ARG A 101 20.99 12.40 2.91
CA ARG A 101 22.34 12.44 2.32
C ARG A 101 22.42 13.24 1.03
N ALA A 102 21.36 13.21 0.21
CA ALA A 102 21.29 14.01 -1.01
C ALA A 102 21.27 15.53 -0.72
N GLY A 103 20.77 15.95 0.45
CA GLY A 103 20.85 17.34 0.90
C GLY A 103 22.26 17.79 1.32
N GLN A 104 23.04 16.93 1.97
CA GLN A 104 24.40 17.27 2.44
C GLN A 104 25.44 17.38 1.32
N GLN A 105 25.23 16.74 0.16
CA GLN A 105 26.16 16.81 -0.97
C GLN A 105 26.08 18.14 -1.75
N ARG A 106 25.07 18.97 -1.50
CA ARG A 106 24.93 20.29 -2.15
C ARG A 106 25.67 21.43 -1.44
N GLU A 107 26.13 21.21 -0.20
CA GLU A 107 26.82 22.23 0.62
C GLU A 107 28.36 22.13 0.49
N THR A 108 28.88 21.19 -0.30
CA THR A 108 30.32 20.93 -0.47
C THR A 108 30.87 21.31 -1.84
N PHE A 109 30.19 22.20 -2.58
CA PHE A 109 30.68 22.77 -3.85
C PHE A 109 30.61 24.29 -3.84
#